data_AF-A0A1C5UVD9-F1
#
_entry.id   AF-A0A1C5UVD9-F1
#
_cell.length_a   1.000
_cell.length_b   1.000
_cell.length_c   1.000
_cell.angle_alpha   90.00
_cell.angle_beta   90.00
_cell.angle_gamma   90.00
#
_symmetry.space_group_name_H-M   'P 1'
#
loop_
_entity.id
_entity.type
_entity.pdbx_description
1 polymer ?
#
loop_
_entity_poly.entity_id
_entity_poly.type
_entity_poly.pdbx_seq_one_letter_code
_entity_poly.pdbx_strand_id
1 'polypeptide(L)'
;MKQKLLTDIELDVHGLKYLMDLYSKEPTKAVFELLKQNILHMQGCLDEVLQELEPVRENASVPCENASEPVAEEVIVETKVSADTETEEVKSSSVLGESIKTSAGLRHSISLNDSFRFSRELFGGDVELMNRVVEQLSAMSSYKTAVAFLSSKVNFNEENETLSDFLELLKKYFNQSA
;
A
#
# COMPACT_ATOMS: atom_id res chain seq x y z
N MET A 1 -13.86 3.42 -35.63
CA MET A 1 -12.62 3.75 -34.88
C MET A 1 -12.60 3.07 -33.52
N LYS A 2 -13.60 3.30 -32.65
CA LYS A 2 -13.66 2.69 -31.31
C LYS A 2 -13.53 1.16 -31.23
N GLN A 3 -14.15 0.41 -32.16
CA GLN A 3 -14.06 -1.05 -32.16
C GLN A 3 -12.65 -1.57 -32.48
N LYS A 4 -11.94 -0.92 -33.40
CA LYS A 4 -10.55 -1.29 -33.75
C LYS A 4 -9.63 -1.05 -32.55
N LEU A 5 -9.76 0.11 -31.91
CA LEU A 5 -9.01 0.47 -30.72
C LEU A 5 -9.24 -0.51 -29.57
N LEU A 6 -10.50 -0.93 -29.36
CA LEU A 6 -10.83 -1.93 -28.35
C LEU A 6 -10.18 -3.30 -28.65
N THR A 7 -10.18 -3.73 -29.92
CA THR A 7 -9.51 -4.96 -30.34
C THR A 7 -7.98 -4.87 -30.20
N ASP A 8 -7.39 -3.71 -30.50
CA ASP A 8 -5.95 -3.48 -30.33
C ASP A 8 -5.56 -3.52 -28.83
N ILE A 9 -6.36 -2.93 -27.94
CA ILE A 9 -6.17 -3.00 -26.48
C ILE A 9 -6.31 -4.44 -25.96
N GLU A 10 -7.32 -5.17 -26.44
CA GLU A 10 -7.52 -6.58 -26.05
C GLU A 10 -6.31 -7.44 -26.45
N LEU A 11 -5.77 -7.21 -27.65
CA LEU A 11 -4.57 -7.90 -28.13
C LEU A 11 -3.33 -7.55 -27.30
N ASP A 12 -3.16 -6.28 -26.93
CA ASP A 12 -2.06 -5.82 -26.10
C ASP A 12 -2.10 -6.45 -24.70
N VAL A 13 -3.29 -6.57 -24.09
CA VAL A 13 -3.48 -7.24 -22.79
C VAL A 13 -3.11 -8.72 -22.86
N HIS A 14 -3.50 -9.42 -23.94
CA HIS A 14 -3.10 -10.80 -24.16
C HIS A 14 -1.58 -10.94 -24.37
N GLY A 15 -0.98 -10.02 -25.11
CA GLY A 15 0.47 -9.94 -25.29
C GLY A 15 1.20 -9.74 -23.96
N LEU A 16 0.72 -8.84 -23.11
CA LEU A 16 1.30 -8.59 -21.80
C LEU A 16 1.19 -9.83 -20.90
N LYS A 17 0.04 -10.50 -20.90
CA LYS A 17 -0.14 -11.75 -20.14
C LYS A 17 0.86 -12.82 -20.56
N TYR A 18 1.06 -12.99 -21.87
CA TYR A 18 2.05 -13.93 -22.39
C TYR A 18 3.48 -13.56 -21.99
N LEU A 19 3.85 -12.27 -22.06
CA LEU A 19 5.16 -11.78 -21.65
C LEU A 19 5.40 -11.95 -20.15
N MET A 20 4.38 -11.73 -19.33
CA MET A 20 4.44 -11.94 -17.88
C MET A 20 4.65 -13.43 -17.55
N ASP A 21 3.85 -14.32 -18.15
CA ASP A 21 3.98 -15.77 -17.99
C ASP A 21 5.37 -16.26 -18.46
N LEU A 22 5.90 -15.66 -19.53
CA LEU A 22 7.24 -15.96 -20.04
C LEU A 22 8.32 -15.48 -19.07
N TYR A 23 8.19 -14.27 -18.53
CA TYR A 23 9.12 -13.71 -17.55
C TYR A 23 9.16 -14.54 -16.26
N SER A 24 8.00 -15.04 -15.81
CA SER A 24 7.93 -15.94 -14.64
C SER A 24 8.65 -17.27 -14.85
N LYS A 25 8.73 -17.76 -16.10
CA LYS A 25 9.44 -19.00 -16.44
C LYS A 25 10.92 -18.76 -16.70
N GLU A 26 11.24 -17.70 -17.44
CA GLU A 26 12.59 -17.36 -17.91
C GLU A 26 12.83 -15.84 -17.76
N PRO A 27 13.30 -15.38 -16.58
CA PRO A 27 13.54 -13.97 -16.33
C PRO A 27 14.79 -13.50 -17.08
N THR A 28 14.59 -13.15 -18.34
CA THR A 28 15.63 -12.64 -19.23
C THR A 28 15.50 -11.12 -19.36
N LYS A 29 16.62 -10.40 -19.36
CA LYS A 29 16.63 -8.93 -19.54
C LYS A 29 15.84 -8.47 -20.77
N ALA A 30 15.91 -9.21 -21.87
CA ALA A 30 15.16 -8.92 -23.09
C ALA A 30 13.64 -8.96 -22.88
N VAL A 31 13.14 -9.94 -22.13
CA VAL A 31 11.71 -10.08 -21.80
C VAL A 31 11.28 -8.95 -20.86
N PHE A 32 12.12 -8.59 -19.88
CA PHE A 32 11.87 -7.46 -18.98
C PHE A 32 11.75 -6.12 -19.71
N GLU A 33 12.68 -5.81 -20.62
CA GLU A 33 12.63 -4.58 -21.41
C GLU A 33 11.39 -4.56 -22.32
N LEU A 34 11.03 -5.71 -22.91
CA LEU A 34 9.83 -5.82 -23.74
C LEU A 34 8.55 -5.64 -22.92
N LEU A 35 8.49 -6.18 -21.70
CA LEU A 35 7.39 -6.00 -20.76
C LEU A 35 7.23 -4.51 -20.39
N LYS A 36 8.34 -3.85 -20.06
CA LYS A 36 8.37 -2.42 -19.75
C LYS A 36 7.91 -1.56 -20.93
N GLN A 37 8.39 -1.86 -22.14
CA GLN A 37 8.00 -1.14 -23.35
C GLN A 37 6.51 -1.34 -23.68
N ASN A 38 5.99 -2.55 -23.51
CA ASN A 38 4.58 -2.86 -23.76
C ASN A 38 3.64 -2.17 -22.75
N ILE A 39 3.99 -2.14 -21.46
CA ILE A 39 3.24 -1.40 -20.44
C ILE A 39 3.17 0.10 -20.78
N LEU A 40 4.31 0.70 -21.16
CA LEU A 40 4.37 2.11 -21.52
C LEU A 40 3.51 2.43 -22.76
N HIS A 41 3.50 1.54 -23.76
CA HIS A 41 2.63 1.66 -24.92
C HIS A 41 1.15 1.64 -24.53
N MET A 42 0.73 0.66 -23.71
CA MET A 42 -0.66 0.57 -23.26
C MET A 42 -1.11 1.78 -22.43
N GLN A 43 -0.21 2.34 -21.62
CA GLN A 43 -0.50 3.59 -20.89
C GLN A 43 -0.77 4.74 -21.87
N GLY A 44 0.03 4.90 -22.93
CA GLY A 44 -0.20 5.92 -23.95
C GLY A 44 -1.53 5.75 -24.71
N CYS A 45 -1.88 4.51 -25.08
CA CYS A 45 -3.18 4.22 -25.70
C CYS A 45 -4.36 4.55 -24.77
N LEU A 46 -4.23 4.28 -23.46
CA LEU A 46 -5.26 4.61 -22.48
C LEU A 46 -5.39 6.13 -22.27
N ASP A 47 -4.28 6.86 -22.27
CA ASP A 47 -4.28 8.33 -22.20
C ASP A 47 -4.99 8.95 -23.41
N GLU A 48 -4.77 8.42 -24.62
CA GLU A 48 -5.47 8.84 -25.84
C GLU A 48 -6.99 8.60 -25.73
N VAL A 49 -7.40 7.45 -25.19
CA VAL A 49 -8.82 7.13 -24.94
C VAL A 49 -9.42 8.06 -23.88
N LEU A 50 -8.69 8.36 -22.81
CA LEU A 50 -9.14 9.29 -21.78
C LEU A 50 -9.33 10.70 -22.35
N GLN A 51 -8.40 11.15 -23.19
CA GLN A 51 -8.48 12.44 -23.85
C GLN A 51 -9.66 12.54 -24.84
N GLU A 52 -10.01 11.45 -25.53
CA GLU A 52 -11.22 11.39 -26.39
C GLU A 52 -12.55 11.41 -25.59
N LEU A 53 -12.53 11.09 -24.30
CA LEU A 53 -13.73 10.98 -23.46
C LEU A 53 -13.99 12.24 -22.60
N GLU A 54 -13.06 13.18 -22.52
CA GLU A 54 -13.23 14.45 -21.81
C GLU A 54 -13.91 15.52 -22.68
N PRO A 55 -15.11 16.05 -22.31
CA PRO A 55 -15.50 17.37 -22.78
C PRO A 55 -14.73 18.40 -21.97
N VAL A 56 -13.84 19.13 -22.66
CA VAL A 56 -13.18 20.39 -22.26
C VAL A 56 -13.48 20.87 -20.84
N ARG A 57 -12.50 20.78 -19.94
CA ARG A 57 -12.32 21.77 -18.88
C ARG A 57 -10.97 22.44 -19.06
N GLU A 58 -10.99 23.46 -19.91
CA GLU A 58 -9.84 24.34 -20.18
C GLU A 58 -9.27 24.98 -18.90
N ASN A 59 -7.95 24.84 -18.80
CA ASN A 59 -6.97 25.88 -18.47
C ASN A 59 -6.92 26.47 -17.05
N ALA A 60 -5.90 26.05 -16.31
CA ALA A 60 -4.80 26.95 -15.96
C ALA A 60 -3.49 26.16 -15.90
N SER A 61 -2.67 26.32 -16.94
CA SER A 61 -1.30 25.82 -16.99
C SER A 61 -0.38 26.74 -16.18
N VAL A 62 0.66 26.16 -15.57
CA VAL A 62 2.01 26.74 -15.61
C VAL A 62 3.02 25.58 -15.77
N PRO A 63 3.58 25.38 -16.98
CA PRO A 63 4.67 24.42 -17.25
C PRO A 63 6.08 25.01 -17.09
N CYS A 64 7.06 24.10 -17.29
CA CYS A 64 8.52 24.26 -17.51
C CYS A 64 9.39 24.16 -16.24
N GLU A 65 10.49 23.40 -16.21
CA GLU A 65 11.14 22.55 -17.20
C GLU A 65 12.22 21.71 -16.51
N ASN A 66 12.44 20.50 -17.01
CA ASN A 66 13.67 19.68 -17.04
C ASN A 66 14.87 20.06 -16.13
N ALA A 67 15.41 19.07 -15.42
CA ALA A 67 16.54 18.28 -15.94
C ALA A 67 17.26 17.49 -14.83
N SER A 68 17.55 16.23 -15.15
CA SER A 68 18.73 15.47 -14.72
C SER A 68 18.77 14.91 -13.29
N GLU A 69 18.59 13.58 -13.22
CA GLU A 69 19.40 12.73 -12.32
C GLU A 69 20.90 12.99 -12.59
N PRO A 70 21.79 12.90 -11.58
CA PRO A 70 22.37 11.59 -11.28
C PRO A 70 22.70 11.33 -9.79
N VAL A 71 22.58 10.05 -9.41
CA VAL A 71 23.57 9.24 -8.67
C VAL A 71 24.42 9.95 -7.59
N ALA A 72 24.22 9.59 -6.32
CA ALA A 72 25.29 9.34 -5.35
C ALA A 72 24.73 8.86 -4.00
N GLU A 73 24.91 7.56 -3.73
CA GLU A 73 25.61 7.02 -2.55
C GLU A 73 26.07 8.05 -1.49
N GLU A 74 25.64 7.89 -0.23
CA GLU A 74 26.43 8.03 1.02
C GLU A 74 25.49 8.08 2.26
N VAL A 75 25.54 7.08 3.16
CA VAL A 75 26.41 7.02 4.37
C VAL A 75 25.87 7.85 5.55
N ILE A 76 25.40 7.10 6.55
CA ILE A 76 25.63 7.26 8.00
C ILE A 76 25.93 8.68 8.50
N VAL A 77 25.04 9.26 9.32
CA VAL A 77 25.46 9.99 10.54
C VAL A 77 24.41 9.86 11.64
N GLU A 78 24.80 9.12 12.68
CA GLU A 78 24.25 9.16 14.04
C GLU A 78 24.54 10.54 14.67
N THR A 79 23.52 11.26 15.16
CA THR A 79 23.74 12.29 16.19
C THR A 79 22.53 12.37 17.11
N LYS A 80 22.88 12.49 18.38
CA LYS A 80 22.11 12.31 19.61
C LYS A 80 22.17 13.61 20.41
N VAL A 81 21.15 13.83 21.25
CA VAL A 81 21.14 14.59 22.53
C VAL A 81 20.46 15.99 22.57
N SER A 82 19.31 15.98 23.29
CA SER A 82 18.77 16.84 24.38
C SER A 82 18.38 18.33 24.26
N ALA A 83 17.17 18.57 24.83
CA ALA A 83 16.76 19.61 25.82
C ALA A 83 16.67 21.07 25.35
N ASP A 84 15.70 21.93 25.70
CA ASP A 84 14.53 21.92 26.60
C ASP A 84 13.74 23.24 26.30
N THR A 85 12.56 23.39 26.91
CA THR A 85 11.79 24.59 27.27
C THR A 85 10.50 24.95 26.52
N GLU A 86 9.48 25.02 27.36
CA GLU A 86 8.03 25.11 27.20
C GLU A 86 7.52 26.53 26.91
N THR A 87 6.34 26.64 26.27
CA THR A 87 5.20 27.47 26.74
C THR A 87 3.93 27.20 25.91
N GLU A 88 3.06 26.35 26.47
CA GLU A 88 1.59 26.50 26.70
C GLU A 88 0.87 27.77 26.15
N GLU A 89 -0.38 27.82 25.62
CA GLU A 89 -1.66 27.15 25.97
C GLU A 89 -2.77 27.22 24.86
N VAL A 90 -3.48 26.10 24.69
CA VAL A 90 -4.96 25.87 24.73
C VAL A 90 -5.92 26.45 23.66
N LYS A 91 -6.53 25.55 22.87
CA LYS A 91 -7.99 25.28 22.99
C LYS A 91 -8.44 23.91 22.46
N SER A 92 -8.98 23.16 23.41
CA SER A 92 -9.63 21.87 23.36
C SER A 92 -10.96 21.84 22.60
N SER A 93 -11.16 20.81 21.78
CA SER A 93 -12.46 20.12 21.68
C SER A 93 -12.16 18.64 21.95
N SER A 94 -12.39 18.19 23.18
CA SER A 94 -13.65 17.55 23.58
C SER A 94 -13.63 16.05 23.28
N VAL A 95 -13.39 15.29 24.35
CA VAL A 95 -13.93 13.95 24.60
C VAL A 95 -13.32 12.83 23.75
N LEU A 96 -12.24 12.23 24.27
CA LEU A 96 -12.11 10.77 24.42
C LEU A 96 -11.23 10.46 25.65
N GLY A 97 -11.62 11.05 26.79
CA GLY A 97 -11.14 10.66 28.12
C GLY A 97 -11.84 9.41 28.61
N GLU A 98 -11.83 8.33 27.83
CA GLU A 98 -12.29 7.02 28.29
C GLU A 98 -11.38 5.93 27.73
N SER A 99 -10.59 5.35 28.64
CA SER A 99 -9.88 4.09 28.48
C SER A 99 -8.56 4.12 27.69
N ILE A 100 -7.52 4.77 28.25
CA ILE A 100 -6.16 4.19 28.24
C ILE A 100 -6.19 2.95 29.16
N LYS A 101 -7.04 1.98 28.84
CA LYS A 101 -6.67 0.60 29.08
C LYS A 101 -5.69 0.33 27.96
N THR A 102 -4.41 0.55 28.21
CA THR A 102 -3.36 -0.34 27.67
C THR A 102 -3.65 -1.75 28.19
N SER A 103 -4.81 -2.29 27.83
CA SER A 103 -5.04 -3.72 27.72
C SER A 103 -3.88 -4.21 26.89
N ALA A 104 -3.30 -5.33 27.30
CA ALA A 104 -2.26 -6.05 26.57
C ALA A 104 -2.84 -6.55 25.22
N GLY A 105 -3.19 -5.62 24.34
CA GLY A 105 -3.84 -5.87 23.07
C GLY A 105 -2.81 -6.23 22.01
N LEU A 106 -3.31 -6.83 20.93
CA LEU A 106 -2.58 -7.27 19.75
C LEU A 106 -1.47 -6.29 19.28
N ARG A 107 -1.67 -4.97 19.47
CA ARG A 107 -0.65 -3.94 19.23
C ARG A 107 0.72 -4.23 19.86
N HIS A 108 0.77 -4.76 21.08
CA HIS A 108 2.04 -5.03 21.77
C HIS A 108 2.75 -6.28 21.23
N SER A 109 2.02 -7.15 20.53
CA SER A 109 2.57 -8.33 19.87
C SER A 109 3.12 -8.01 18.48
N ILE A 110 2.76 -6.85 17.90
CA ILE A 110 3.24 -6.40 16.60
C ILE A 110 4.56 -5.65 16.81
N SER A 111 5.64 -6.13 16.19
CA SER A 111 6.93 -5.42 16.17
C SER A 111 6.81 -4.11 15.40
N LEU A 112 7.66 -3.12 15.70
CA LEU A 112 7.72 -1.88 14.92
C LEU A 112 7.95 -2.16 13.43
N ASN A 113 8.83 -3.11 13.11
CA ASN A 113 9.09 -3.52 11.72
C ASN A 113 7.83 -4.09 11.05
N ASP A 114 7.12 -4.94 11.78
CA ASP A 114 5.90 -5.57 11.28
C ASP A 114 4.77 -4.54 11.14
N SER A 115 4.69 -3.57 12.04
CA SER A 115 3.76 -2.44 11.96
C SER A 115 3.97 -1.64 10.66
N PHE A 116 5.21 -1.34 10.30
CA PHE A 116 5.51 -0.68 9.04
C PHE A 116 5.19 -1.57 7.83
N ARG A 117 5.54 -2.85 7.90
CA ARG A 117 5.31 -3.79 6.80
C ARG A 117 3.80 -4.04 6.57
N PHE A 118 3.04 -4.26 7.64
CA PHE A 118 1.59 -4.46 7.60
C PHE A 118 0.88 -3.20 7.11
N SER A 119 1.22 -2.01 7.63
CA SER A 119 0.60 -0.76 7.15
C SER A 119 0.82 -0.54 5.66
N ARG A 120 2.05 -0.70 5.17
CA ARG A 120 2.39 -0.53 3.75
C ARG A 120 1.65 -1.52 2.85
N GLU A 121 1.73 -2.82 3.14
CA GLU A 121 1.25 -3.86 2.23
C GLU A 121 -0.24 -4.19 2.38
N LEU A 122 -0.77 -4.14 3.62
CA LEU A 122 -2.17 -4.53 3.89
C LEU A 122 -3.12 -3.33 3.95
N PHE A 123 -2.62 -2.15 4.31
CA PHE A 123 -3.42 -0.94 4.52
C PHE A 123 -3.01 0.21 3.58
N GLY A 124 -2.21 -0.05 2.55
CA GLY A 124 -1.81 0.96 1.56
C GLY A 124 -1.00 2.13 2.13
N GLY A 125 -0.31 1.91 3.25
CA GLY A 125 0.42 2.94 4.00
C GLY A 125 -0.43 3.69 5.04
N ASP A 126 -1.73 3.37 5.17
CA ASP A 126 -2.60 4.00 6.17
C ASP A 126 -2.41 3.37 7.56
N VAL A 127 -1.56 4.02 8.37
CA VAL A 127 -1.25 3.61 9.74
C VAL A 127 -2.45 3.79 10.67
N GLU A 128 -3.31 4.80 10.44
CA GLU A 128 -4.49 5.05 11.27
C GLU A 128 -5.55 3.95 11.08
N LEU A 129 -5.76 3.53 9.83
CA LEU A 129 -6.65 2.41 9.50
C LEU A 129 -6.16 1.11 10.14
N MET A 130 -4.87 0.80 10.00
CA MET A 130 -4.25 -0.37 10.64
C MET A 130 -4.49 -0.35 12.14
N ASN A 131 -4.22 0.78 12.78
CA ASN A 131 -4.36 1.00 14.21
C ASN A 131 -5.79 0.74 14.70
N ARG A 132 -6.80 1.25 13.98
CA ARG A 132 -8.21 1.00 14.28
C ARG A 132 -8.57 -0.48 14.10
N VAL A 133 -8.09 -1.12 13.03
CA VAL A 133 -8.36 -2.54 12.76
C VAL A 133 -7.74 -3.41 13.85
N VAL A 134 -6.50 -3.17 14.24
CA VAL A 134 -5.82 -3.92 15.32
C VAL A 134 -6.56 -3.76 16.65
N GLU A 135 -7.05 -2.57 16.96
CA GLU A 135 -7.85 -2.33 18.16
C GLU A 135 -9.17 -3.12 18.13
N GLN A 136 -9.88 -3.10 17.00
CA GLN A 136 -11.10 -3.90 16.82
C GLN A 136 -10.83 -5.40 16.91
N LEU A 137 -9.73 -5.88 16.32
CA LEU A 137 -9.32 -7.28 16.41
C LEU A 137 -9.02 -7.68 17.86
N SER A 138 -8.40 -6.80 18.64
CA SER A 138 -8.10 -7.05 20.06
C SER A 138 -9.35 -7.10 20.95
N ALA A 139 -10.45 -6.47 20.53
CA ALA A 139 -11.74 -6.51 21.22
C ALA A 139 -12.58 -7.76 20.87
N MET A 140 -12.22 -8.47 19.80
CA MET A 140 -12.89 -9.72 19.42
C MET A 140 -12.39 -10.88 20.28
N SER A 141 -13.25 -11.88 20.52
CA SER A 141 -12.95 -13.05 21.37
C SER A 141 -12.62 -14.32 20.58
N SER A 142 -12.68 -14.29 19.24
CA SER A 142 -12.44 -15.47 18.42
C SER A 142 -11.62 -15.15 17.18
N TYR A 143 -10.61 -15.98 16.93
CA TYR A 143 -9.80 -15.94 15.70
C TYR A 143 -10.67 -15.97 14.44
N LYS A 144 -11.71 -16.81 14.40
CA LYS A 144 -12.58 -16.94 13.22
C LYS A 144 -13.32 -15.65 12.89
N THR A 145 -13.83 -14.95 13.90
CA THR A 145 -14.50 -13.65 13.72
C THR A 145 -13.49 -12.58 13.28
N ALA A 146 -12.29 -12.61 13.85
CA ALA A 146 -11.21 -11.68 13.54
C ALA A 146 -10.74 -11.80 12.08
N VAL A 147 -10.57 -13.02 11.57
CA VAL A 147 -10.21 -13.27 10.17
C VAL A 147 -11.32 -12.83 9.21
N ALA A 148 -12.59 -13.11 9.54
CA ALA A 148 -13.72 -12.67 8.73
C ALA A 148 -13.87 -11.13 8.69
N PHE A 149 -13.50 -10.45 9.77
CA PHE A 149 -13.46 -9.00 9.79
C PHE A 149 -12.30 -8.45 8.94
N LEU A 150 -11.13 -9.07 9.06
CA LEU A 150 -9.95 -8.68 8.27
C LEU A 150 -10.22 -8.82 6.77
N SER A 151 -10.90 -9.88 6.33
CA SER A 151 -11.26 -10.10 4.92
C SER A 151 -12.25 -9.08 4.35
N SER A 152 -12.96 -8.35 5.21
CA SER A 152 -13.79 -7.23 4.79
C SER A 152 -13.01 -5.92 4.66
N LYS A 153 -11.80 -5.83 5.23
CA LYS A 153 -11.05 -4.56 5.36
C LYS A 153 -9.74 -4.55 4.56
N VAL A 154 -9.14 -5.70 4.35
CA VAL A 154 -7.85 -5.88 3.68
C VAL A 154 -8.07 -6.68 2.41
N ASN A 155 -7.30 -6.38 1.37
CA ASN A 155 -7.29 -7.19 0.15
C ASN A 155 -6.55 -8.51 0.41
N PHE A 156 -7.31 -9.60 0.46
CA PHE A 156 -6.76 -10.95 0.56
C PHE A 156 -6.19 -11.37 -0.79
N ASN A 157 -4.95 -10.96 -1.06
CA ASN A 157 -4.17 -11.59 -2.11
C ASN A 157 -3.46 -12.81 -1.48
N GLU A 158 -3.80 -14.01 -1.92
CA GLU A 158 -3.26 -15.26 -1.36
C GLU A 158 -1.73 -15.39 -1.57
N GLU A 159 -1.17 -14.59 -2.47
CA GLU A 159 0.26 -14.49 -2.73
C GLU A 159 1.00 -13.52 -1.79
N ASN A 160 0.30 -12.78 -0.92
CA ASN A 160 0.94 -11.84 0.00
C ASN A 160 1.46 -12.55 1.25
N GLU A 161 2.77 -12.80 1.31
CA GLU A 161 3.49 -13.30 2.49
C GLU A 161 3.17 -12.48 3.76
N THR A 162 3.09 -11.15 3.60
CA THR A 162 2.76 -10.22 4.69
C THR A 162 1.38 -10.50 5.33
N LEU A 163 0.40 -10.99 4.56
CA LEU A 163 -0.92 -11.35 5.08
C LEU A 163 -0.88 -12.66 5.87
N SER A 164 -0.11 -13.65 5.38
CA SER A 164 0.12 -14.91 6.10
C SER A 164 0.75 -14.66 7.46
N ASP A 165 1.79 -13.83 7.52
CA ASP A 165 2.46 -13.46 8.77
C ASP A 165 1.51 -12.74 9.74
N PHE A 166 0.66 -11.85 9.23
CA PHE A 166 -0.34 -11.17 10.05
C PHE A 166 -1.36 -12.16 10.64
N LEU A 167 -1.82 -13.12 9.83
CA LEU A 167 -2.72 -14.18 10.29
C LEU A 167 -2.06 -15.10 11.32
N GLU A 168 -0.78 -15.43 11.15
CA GLU A 168 -0.03 -16.23 12.12
C GLU A 168 0.10 -15.49 13.46
N LEU A 169 0.43 -14.20 13.42
CA LEU A 169 0.49 -13.36 14.61
C LEU A 169 -0.87 -13.29 15.32
N LEU A 170 -1.95 -13.12 14.55
CA LEU A 170 -3.31 -13.10 15.06
C LEU A 170 -3.68 -14.45 15.70
N LYS A 171 -3.35 -15.56 15.04
CA LYS A 171 -3.56 -16.92 15.56
C LYS A 171 -2.82 -17.13 16.88
N LYS A 172 -1.57 -16.67 16.96
CA LYS A 172 -0.76 -16.73 18.18
C LYS A 172 -1.37 -15.91 19.31
N TYR A 173 -1.86 -14.71 19.04
CA TYR A 173 -2.55 -13.87 20.02
C TYR A 173 -3.79 -14.55 20.61
N PHE A 174 -4.66 -15.11 19.77
CA PHE A 174 -5.86 -15.81 20.25
C PHE A 174 -5.55 -17.11 21.00
N ASN A 175 -4.48 -17.82 20.63
CA ASN A 175 -4.03 -19.02 21.37
C ASN A 175 -3.40 -18.70 22.73
N GLN A 176 -2.83 -17.50 22.90
CA GLN A 176 -2.26 -17.04 24.17
C GLN A 176 -3.30 -16.46 25.13
N SER A 177 -4.44 -16.00 24.58
CA SER A 177 -5.53 -15.37 25.33
C SER A 177 -6.66 -16.35 25.71
N ALA A 178 -6.47 -17.65 25.45
CA ALA A 178 -7.43 -18.73 25.72
C ALA A 178 -7.08 -19.52 26.99
#